data_AF-A0AAV8DX42-F1
#
_entry.id   AF-A0AAV8DX42-F1
#
_cell.length_a   1.000
_cell.length_b   1.000
_cell.length_c   1.000
_cell.angle_alpha   90.00
_cell.angle_beta   90.00
_cell.angle_gamma   90.00
#
_symmetry.space_group_name_H-M   'P 1'
#
loop_
_entity.id
_entity.type
_entity.pdbx_description
1 polymer ?
#
loop_
_entity_poly.entity_id
_entity_poly.type
_entity_poly.pdbx_seq_one_letter_code
_entity_poly.pdbx_strand_id
1 'polypeptide(L)'
;MDPLLDCPMNEVIRHMQIGLLCVQEDPMDRPCMSEVVIMLSGNTISLEAPSNPAFYLRRGGGSNSQIVSDDRSLQMSQNDISIAQLGAR
;
A
#
# COMPACT_ATOMS: atom_id res chain seq x y z
N MET A 1 -13.07 -27.82 3.03
CA MET A 1 -11.97 -26.98 3.51
C MET A 1 -11.31 -26.39 2.29
N ASP A 2 -11.48 -25.10 2.04
CA ASP A 2 -10.76 -24.42 0.95
C ASP A 2 -9.27 -24.35 1.37
N PRO A 3 -8.33 -24.96 0.60
CA PRO A 3 -6.91 -24.93 0.94
C PRO A 3 -6.29 -23.53 0.92
N LEU A 4 -7.03 -22.50 0.47
CA LEU A 4 -6.56 -21.12 0.38
C LEU A 4 -6.56 -20.31 1.68
N LEU A 5 -7.08 -20.86 2.80
CA LEU A 5 -7.36 -20.06 4.00
C LEU A 5 -6.52 -20.38 5.25
N ASP A 6 -5.41 -21.12 5.10
CA ASP A 6 -4.31 -21.00 6.06
C ASP A 6 -3.39 -19.87 5.59
N CYS A 7 -3.84 -18.63 5.79
CA CYS A 7 -3.01 -17.44 5.59
C CYS A 7 -2.32 -17.12 6.91
N PRO A 8 -1.04 -17.52 7.09
CA PRO A 8 -0.32 -17.22 8.32
C PRO A 8 -0.12 -15.68 8.36
N MET A 9 -0.81 -15.02 9.29
CA MET A 9 -0.87 -13.55 9.40
C MET A 9 0.52 -12.90 9.44
N ASN A 10 1.51 -13.59 10.01
CA ASN A 10 2.90 -13.15 10.03
C ASN A 10 3.50 -13.01 8.63
N GLU A 11 3.15 -13.88 7.68
CA GLU A 11 3.59 -13.74 6.29
C GLU A 11 2.90 -12.56 5.63
N VAL A 12 1.60 -12.39 5.82
CA VAL A 12 0.86 -11.23 5.28
C VAL A 12 1.47 -9.92 5.78
N ILE A 13 1.71 -9.81 7.09
CA ILE A 13 2.34 -8.64 7.71
C ILE A 13 3.74 -8.42 7.14
N ARG A 14 4.54 -9.48 6.98
CA ARG A 14 5.89 -9.39 6.39
C ARG A 14 5.85 -8.85 4.97
N HIS A 15 4.96 -9.37 4.12
CA HIS A 15 4.83 -8.90 2.73
C HIS A 15 4.37 -7.44 2.68
N MET A 16 3.47 -7.02 3.58
CA MET A 16 3.10 -5.61 3.72
C MET A 16 4.32 -4.75 4.09
N GLN A 17 5.12 -5.16 5.07
CA GLN A 17 6.32 -4.43 5.48
C GLN A 17 7.35 -4.30 4.35
N ILE A 18 7.61 -5.40 3.62
CA ILE A 18 8.50 -5.39 2.45
C ILE A 18 7.97 -4.42 1.38
N GLY A 19 6.67 -4.48 1.09
CA GLY A 19 6.05 -3.58 0.12
C GLY A 19 6.16 -2.10 0.51
N LEU A 20 6.03 -1.79 1.81
CA LEU A 20 6.21 -0.44 2.33
C LEU A 20 7.67 0.04 2.24
N LEU A 21 8.65 -0.83 2.55
CA LEU A 21 10.08 -0.51 2.40
C LEU A 21 10.47 -0.19 0.94
N CYS A 22 9.83 -0.83 -0.04
CA CYS A 22 10.09 -0.56 -1.47
C CYS A 22 9.64 0.82 -1.94
N VAL A 23 8.75 1.49 -1.21
CA VAL A 23 8.15 2.79 -1.59
C VAL A 23 8.52 3.92 -0.62
N GLN A 24 9.61 3.73 0.13
CA GLN A 24 10.15 4.74 1.04
C GLN A 24 10.48 6.05 0.29
N GLU A 25 10.26 7.16 0.99
CA GLU A 25 10.52 8.50 0.45
C GLU A 25 12.00 8.66 0.09
N ASP A 26 12.88 8.37 1.04
CA ASP A 26 14.33 8.32 0.82
C ASP A 26 14.69 7.09 -0.02
N PRO A 27 15.33 7.26 -1.20
CA PRO A 27 15.82 6.15 -2.00
C PRO A 27 16.83 5.26 -1.27
N MET A 28 17.57 5.80 -0.29
CA MET A 28 18.56 5.05 0.49
C MET A 28 17.93 4.06 1.47
N ASP A 29 16.67 4.29 1.85
CA ASP A 29 15.90 3.38 2.70
C ASP A 29 15.24 2.24 1.91
N ARG A 30 15.31 2.27 0.57
CA ARG A 30 14.71 1.24 -0.28
C ARG A 30 15.65 0.03 -0.37
N PRO A 31 15.16 -1.19 -0.11
CA PRO A 31 15.99 -2.38 -0.23
C PRO A 31 16.42 -2.63 -1.68
N CYS A 32 17.63 -3.13 -1.86
CA CYS A 32 18.08 -3.65 -3.15
C CYS A 32 17.24 -4.89 -3.53
N MET A 33 17.11 -5.16 -4.84
CA MET A 33 16.34 -6.32 -5.32
C MET A 33 16.84 -7.67 -4.74
N SER A 34 18.15 -7.79 -4.49
CA SER A 34 18.71 -8.97 -3.82
C SER A 34 18.21 -9.12 -2.38
N GLU A 35 18.09 -8.01 -1.64
CA GLU A 35 17.58 -8.02 -0.27
C GLU A 35 16.09 -8.38 -0.24
N VAL A 36 15.30 -7.82 -1.17
CA VAL A 36 13.87 -8.16 -1.33
C VAL A 36 13.67 -9.66 -1.54
N VAL A 37 14.49 -10.30 -2.38
CA VAL A 37 14.41 -11.75 -2.61
C VAL A 37 14.70 -12.54 -1.33
N ILE A 38 15.68 -12.11 -0.53
CA ILE A 38 16.03 -12.77 0.74
C ILE A 38 14.94 -12.53 1.80
N MET A 39 14.32 -11.34 1.84
CA MET A 39 13.21 -11.03 2.75
C MET A 39 11.96 -11.87 2.42
N LEU A 40 11.73 -12.13 1.11
CA LEU A 40 10.63 -12.97 0.63
C LEU A 40 10.88 -14.47 0.83
N SER A 41 12.14 -14.92 0.89
CA SER A 41 12.47 -16.34 1.06
C SER A 41 12.17 -16.90 2.46
N GLY A 42 11.63 -16.08 3.37
CA GLY A 42 11.20 -16.51 4.70
C GLY A 42 12.36 -16.69 5.69
N ASN A 43 13.59 -16.31 5.31
CA ASN A 43 14.69 -16.21 6.25
C ASN A 43 14.34 -15.16 7.32
N THR A 44 14.64 -15.46 8.59
CA THR A 44 14.38 -14.60 9.75
C THR A 44 15.25 -13.34 9.74
N ILE A 45 15.05 -12.48 8.74
CA ILE A 45 15.54 -11.12 8.77
C ILE A 45 14.55 -10.35 9.63
N SER A 46 15.05 -9.78 10.73
CA SER A 46 14.28 -8.80 11.48
C SER A 46 14.08 -7.59 10.57
N LEU A 47 12.87 -7.45 10.01
CA LEU A 47 12.52 -6.29 9.21
C LEU A 47 12.39 -5.08 10.12
N GLU A 48 13.15 -4.03 9.84
CA GLU A 48 12.89 -2.75 10.45
C GLU A 48 11.50 -2.25 10.04
N ALA A 49 10.81 -1.60 10.98
CA ALA A 49 9.51 -1.03 10.68
C ALA A 49 9.70 0.09 9.65
N PRO A 50 8.97 0.06 8.51
CA PRO A 50 9.06 1.13 7.53
C PRO A 50 8.66 2.46 8.17
N SER A 51 9.30 3.54 7.74
CA SER A 51 8.86 4.89 8.12
C SER A 51 7.49 5.19 7.51
N ASN A 52 6.84 6.29 7.92
CA ASN A 52 5.56 6.65 7.33
C ASN A 52 5.76 6.88 5.83
N PRO A 53 4.98 6.23 4.95
CA PRO A 53 5.12 6.44 3.51
C PRO A 53 4.88 7.91 3.16
N ALA A 54 5.51 8.40 2.09
CA ALA A 54 5.43 9.79 1.64
C ALA A 54 3.98 10.30 1.46
N PHE A 55 3.02 9.38 1.26
CA PHE A 55 1.59 9.65 1.10
C PHE A 55 0.75 9.22 2.31
N TYR A 56 1.35 9.16 3.50
CA TYR A 56 0.60 8.87 4.73
C TYR A 56 -0.38 10.01 5.05
N LEU A 57 -1.60 9.89 4.53
CA LEU A 57 -2.72 10.73 4.92
C LEU A 57 -3.12 10.36 6.35
N ARG A 58 -2.59 11.11 7.33
CA ARG A 58 -3.03 11.00 8.72
C ARG A 58 -4.51 11.38 8.78
N ARG A 59 -5.38 10.37 8.93
CA ARG A 59 -6.81 10.59 9.19
C ARG A 59 -6.95 11.32 10.52
N GLY A 60 -7.11 12.64 10.43
CA GLY A 60 -7.53 13.59 11.46
C GLY A 60 -7.22 13.23 12.92
N GLY A 61 -6.10 13.72 13.42
CA GLY A 61 -5.79 13.70 14.85
C GLY A 61 -4.66 14.65 15.20
N GLY A 62 -4.84 15.95 14.98
CA GLY A 62 -4.04 17.03 15.58
C GLY A 62 -2.54 17.09 15.23
N SER A 63 -2.17 18.03 14.36
CA SER A 63 -1.25 19.15 14.66
C SER A 63 -0.82 19.83 13.35
N ASN A 64 -1.34 21.04 13.15
CA ASN A 64 -0.80 22.17 12.37
C ASN A 64 -0.23 21.93 10.96
N SER A 65 -1.10 21.63 9.99
CA SER A 65 -1.03 22.36 8.72
C SER A 65 -2.44 22.89 8.42
N GLN A 66 -2.54 24.15 8.01
CA GLN A 66 -3.82 24.79 7.72
C GLN A 66 -4.48 24.09 6.53
N ILE A 67 -5.41 23.18 6.82
CA ILE A 67 -6.37 22.73 5.82
C ILE A 67 -7.45 23.81 5.78
N VAL A 68 -7.44 24.61 4.73
CA VAL A 68 -8.56 25.46 4.38
C VAL A 68 -9.73 24.52 4.11
N SER A 69 -10.75 24.58 4.96
CA SER A 69 -11.96 23.78 4.87
C SER A 69 -12.73 24.17 3.60
N ASP A 70 -12.42 23.53 2.48
CA ASP A 70 -13.39 23.38 1.40
C ASP A 70 -14.11 22.05 1.60
N ASP A 71 -15.42 22.14 1.77
CA ASP A 71 -16.43 21.08 1.88
C ASP A 71 -16.52 20.22 0.59
N ARG A 72 -15.39 19.72 0.10
CA ARG A 72 -15.35 18.68 -0.90
C ARG A 72 -15.35 17.38 -0.14
N SER A 73 -16.56 16.89 0.15
CA SER A 73 -16.82 15.45 0.27
C SER A 73 -15.82 14.70 -0.61
N LEU A 74 -15.04 13.81 0.01
CA LEU A 74 -13.97 13.03 -0.61
C LEU A 74 -14.57 12.23 -1.79
N GLN A 75 -14.62 12.85 -2.97
CA GLN A 75 -15.03 12.19 -4.19
C GLN A 75 -13.88 11.28 -4.62
N MET A 76 -13.93 10.04 -4.13
CA MET A 76 -13.27 8.94 -4.81
C MET A 76 -13.86 8.87 -6.22
N SER A 77 -13.01 8.83 -7.25
CA SER A 77 -13.46 8.60 -8.62
C SER A 77 -14.16 7.25 -8.69
N GLN A 78 -15.46 7.27 -8.99
CA GLN A 78 -16.18 6.07 -9.39
C GLN A 78 -15.90 5.90 -10.89
N ASN A 79 -15.18 4.83 -11.24
CA ASN A 79 -14.93 4.48 -12.63
C ASN A 79 -16.23 3.96 -13.26
N ASP A 80 -16.99 4.83 -13.92
CA ASP A 80 -18.18 4.42 -14.66
C ASP A 80 -17.79 3.64 -15.92
N ILE A 81 -18.25 2.38 -16.02
CA ILE A 81 -18.11 1.55 -17.23
C ILE A 81 -19.08 2.05 -18.30
N SER A 82 -18.55 2.40 -19.48
CA SER A 82 -19.38 2.72 -20.65
C SER A 82 -19.55 1.49 -21.55
N ILE A 83 -20.79 1.05 -21.76
CA ILE A 83 -21.13 -0.02 -22.71
C ILE A 83 -21.50 0.62 -24.06
N ALA A 84 -20.73 0.35 -25.10
CA ALA A 84 -21.06 0.76 -26.47
C ALA A 84 -21.90 -0.33 -27.16
N GLN A 85 -23.07 0.04 -27.68
CA GLN A 85 -23.96 -0.88 -28.38
C GLN A 85 -23.64 -0.84 -29.89
N LEU A 86 -23.14 -1.94 -30.45
CA LEU A 86 -22.91 -2.11 -31.88
C LEU A 86 -24.20 -2.60 -32.54
N GLY A 87 -24.77 -1.80 -33.44
CA GLY A 87 -25.90 -2.20 -34.28
C GLY A 87 -25.44 -3.04 -35.48
N ALA A 88 -26.05 -4.21 -35.68
CA ALA A 88 -25.85 -5.02 -36.88
C ALA A 88 -26.57 -4.35 -38.07
N ARG A 89 -25.87 -4.23 -39.21
CA ARG A 89 -26.43 -3.81 -40.49
C ARG A 89 -26.93 -5.01 -41.27
#